data_AF-A0A2E9NV47-F1
#
_entry.id   AF-A0A2E9NV47-F1
#
_cell.length_a   1.000
_cell.length_b   1.000
_cell.length_c   1.000
_cell.angle_alpha   90.00
_cell.angle_beta   90.00
_cell.angle_gamma   90.00
#
_symmetry.space_group_name_H-M   'P 1'
#
loop_
_entity.id
_entity.type
_entity.pdbx_description
1 polymer ?
#
loop_
_entity_poly.entity_id
_entity_poly.type
_entity_poly.pdbx_seq_one_letter_code
_entity_poly.pdbx_strand_id
1 'polypeptide(L)'
;MLYYNISEIFGEMHEVSSGVDRRNERASVCLGEISEVSLFKPKVASDQVRRLKDLVREVWALPEGVIISVMEVECMEASCPGLETNIMLMSDRSDPRLFKVDKPLAKVTSKDLTGLKEVL
;
A
#
# COMPACT_ATOMS: atom_id res chain seq x y z
N MET A 1 20.63 -12.69 1.23
CA MET A 1 20.49 -11.42 0.50
C MET A 1 19.48 -11.68 -0.60
N LEU A 2 18.19 -11.44 -0.34
CA LEU A 2 17.13 -11.61 -1.33
C LEU A 2 16.57 -10.20 -1.62
N TYR A 3 17.07 -9.60 -2.70
CA TYR A 3 16.43 -8.44 -3.31
C TYR A 3 15.16 -8.94 -3.99
N TYR A 4 14.00 -8.63 -3.42
CA TYR A 4 12.74 -8.85 -4.13
C TYR A 4 12.66 -7.82 -5.26
N ASN A 5 12.72 -8.29 -6.51
CA ASN A 5 12.53 -7.48 -7.71
C ASN A 5 11.09 -6.92 -7.71
N ILE A 6 10.96 -5.62 -7.49
CA ILE A 6 9.68 -4.89 -7.44
C ILE A 6 9.06 -4.71 -8.85
N SER A 7 9.81 -5.01 -9.91
CA SER A 7 9.40 -4.85 -11.30
C SER A 7 8.28 -5.80 -11.78
N GLU A 8 7.93 -6.86 -11.04
CA GLU A 8 6.88 -7.80 -11.46
C GLU A 8 5.47 -7.46 -10.94
N ILE A 9 5.31 -6.42 -10.10
CA ILE A 9 4.00 -6.14 -9.45
C ILE A 9 3.14 -5.14 -10.25
N PHE A 10 3.71 -4.36 -11.18
CA PHE A 10 3.03 -3.23 -11.82
C PHE A 10 2.71 -3.50 -13.29
N GLY A 11 1.64 -4.24 -13.54
CA GLY A 11 0.93 -4.18 -14.83
C GLY A 11 0.23 -2.83 -14.98
N GLU A 12 0.42 -2.21 -16.15
CA GLU A 12 -0.06 -0.90 -16.62
C GLU A 12 -1.30 -0.31 -15.93
N MET A 13 -1.13 0.91 -15.40
CA MET A 13 -2.21 1.78 -14.93
C MET A 13 -3.01 2.30 -16.13
N HIS A 14 -4.31 1.98 -16.18
CA HIS A 14 -5.28 2.72 -17.00
C HIS A 14 -6.29 3.41 -16.08
N GLU A 15 -6.52 4.70 -16.34
CA GLU A 15 -7.40 5.60 -15.58
C GLU A 15 -8.78 4.98 -15.29
N VAL A 16 -9.16 4.92 -14.01
CA VAL A 16 -10.54 4.64 -13.60
C VAL A 16 -11.13 5.94 -13.04
N SER A 17 -11.98 6.59 -13.85
CA SER A 17 -12.80 7.70 -13.40
C SER A 17 -13.82 7.24 -12.37
N SER A 18 -13.91 7.97 -11.27
CA SER A 18 -14.83 7.77 -10.17
C SER A 18 -16.29 8.00 -10.59
N GLY A 19 -17.12 6.97 -10.44
CA GLY A 19 -18.57 7.06 -10.47
C GLY A 19 -19.16 6.62 -9.13
N VAL A 20 -19.65 7.56 -8.32
CA VAL A 20 -20.40 7.27 -7.10
C VAL A 20 -21.86 7.02 -7.47
N ASP A 21 -22.35 5.79 -7.36
CA ASP A 21 -23.79 5.50 -7.40
C ASP A 21 -24.35 5.32 -5.97
N ARG A 22 -25.17 6.29 -5.57
CA ARG A 22 -26.02 6.25 -4.40
C ARG A 22 -27.32 5.54 -4.79
N ARG A 23 -27.41 4.21 -4.66
CA ARG A 23 -28.67 3.50 -4.42
C ARG A 23 -28.45 2.00 -4.18
N ASN A 24 -28.87 1.59 -2.99
CA ASN A 24 -29.38 0.25 -2.68
C ASN A 24 -28.38 -0.90 -2.47
N GLU A 25 -28.68 -1.63 -1.41
CA GLU A 25 -27.94 -2.73 -0.82
C GLU A 25 -28.20 -4.01 -1.61
N ARG A 26 -27.14 -4.83 -1.77
CA ARG A 26 -27.08 -6.13 -2.47
C ARG A 26 -27.10 -6.03 -4.00
N ALA A 27 -25.94 -6.26 -4.62
CA ALA A 27 -25.83 -6.56 -6.04
C ALA A 27 -25.20 -7.95 -6.24
N SER A 28 -26.08 -8.93 -6.49
CA SER A 28 -25.80 -10.10 -7.30
C SER A 28 -26.05 -9.70 -8.75
N VAL A 29 -25.05 -9.79 -9.62
CA VAL A 29 -25.27 -10.13 -11.04
C VAL A 29 -24.06 -10.94 -11.53
N CYS A 30 -24.35 -12.12 -12.06
CA CYS A 30 -23.43 -12.98 -12.77
C CYS A 30 -23.56 -12.80 -14.30
N LEU A 31 -22.42 -12.94 -14.97
CA LEU A 31 -22.17 -13.41 -16.33
C LEU A 31 -22.45 -12.48 -17.53
N GLY A 32 -21.34 -12.12 -18.18
CA GLY A 32 -21.23 -11.92 -19.62
C GLY A 32 -19.83 -12.39 -20.04
N GLU A 33 -19.78 -13.43 -20.87
CA GLU A 33 -18.58 -14.10 -21.37
C GLU A 33 -17.69 -13.12 -22.16
N ILE A 34 -16.39 -13.02 -21.83
CA ILE A 34 -15.25 -12.74 -22.74
C ILE A 34 -13.93 -12.89 -21.93
N SER A 35 -13.08 -13.79 -22.44
CA SER A 35 -11.62 -13.96 -22.27
C SER A 35 -10.95 -13.83 -20.89
N GLU A 36 -10.30 -14.92 -20.49
CA GLU A 36 -9.39 -15.14 -19.36
C GLU A 36 -8.40 -14.00 -19.02
N VAL A 37 -8.81 -13.03 -18.20
CA VAL A 37 -7.89 -12.32 -17.30
C VAL A 37 -8.50 -12.27 -15.91
N SER A 38 -8.47 -13.41 -15.22
CA SER A 38 -8.90 -13.52 -13.82
C SER A 38 -7.67 -13.80 -12.96
N LEU A 39 -7.04 -12.77 -12.38
CA LEU A 39 -6.44 -12.92 -11.05
C LEU A 39 -5.95 -11.64 -10.34
N PHE A 40 -6.65 -10.51 -10.44
CA PHE A 40 -6.50 -9.46 -9.41
C PHE A 40 -7.87 -9.03 -8.92
N LYS A 41 -8.56 -9.95 -8.24
CA LYS A 41 -9.52 -9.51 -7.22
C LYS A 41 -8.67 -8.82 -6.15
N PRO A 42 -8.80 -7.50 -5.91
CA PRO A 42 -8.08 -6.88 -4.81
C PRO A 42 -8.52 -7.60 -3.54
N LYS A 43 -7.61 -8.37 -2.94
CA LYS A 43 -7.81 -8.92 -1.60
C LYS A 43 -8.06 -7.71 -0.73
N VAL A 44 -9.27 -7.60 -0.17
CA VAL A 44 -9.66 -6.47 0.68
C VAL A 44 -8.52 -6.25 1.68
N ALA A 45 -7.85 -5.10 1.56
CA ALA A 45 -6.76 -4.77 2.45
C ALA A 45 -7.31 -4.71 3.88
N SER A 46 -6.54 -5.17 4.87
CA SER A 46 -7.00 -5.08 6.25
C SER A 46 -7.27 -3.62 6.65
N ASP A 47 -8.21 -3.41 7.56
CA ASP A 47 -8.54 -2.06 8.05
C ASP A 47 -7.30 -1.33 8.60
N GLN A 48 -6.34 -2.07 9.15
CA GLN A 48 -5.07 -1.53 9.63
C GLN A 48 -4.17 -1.03 8.50
N VAL A 49 -4.08 -1.77 7.38
CA VAL A 49 -3.34 -1.33 6.19
C VAL A 49 -3.98 -0.07 5.62
N ARG A 50 -5.31 -0.04 5.51
CA ARG A 50 -6.02 1.14 5.01
C ARG A 50 -5.79 2.35 5.91
N ARG A 51 -5.98 2.19 7.22
CA ARG A 51 -5.73 3.24 8.22
C ARG A 51 -4.31 3.80 8.10
N LEU A 52 -3.30 2.95 7.98
CA LEU A 52 -1.91 3.42 7.89
C LEU A 52 -1.62 4.14 6.57
N LYS A 53 -2.18 3.68 5.44
CA LYS A 53 -2.06 4.41 4.17
C LYS A 53 -2.68 5.80 4.24
N ASP A 54 -3.86 5.91 4.85
CA ASP A 54 -4.54 7.20 5.04
C ASP A 54 -3.70 8.13 5.94
N LEU A 55 -3.18 7.59 7.05
CA LEU A 55 -2.30 8.31 7.96
C LEU A 55 -1.02 8.81 7.28
N VAL A 56 -0.38 7.97 6.46
CA VAL A 56 0.82 8.31 5.70
C VAL A 56 0.55 9.43 4.71
N ARG A 57 -0.57 9.34 3.96
CA ARG A 57 -0.98 10.37 3.00
C ARG A 57 -1.21 11.70 3.69
N GLU A 58 -1.87 11.70 4.85
CA GLU A 58 -2.14 12.90 5.65
C GLU A 58 -0.85 13.53 6.20
N VAL A 59 0.00 12.76 6.89
CA VAL A 59 1.19 13.29 7.57
C VAL A 59 2.24 13.82 6.58
N TRP A 60 2.38 13.18 5.42
CA TRP A 60 3.36 13.59 4.41
C TRP A 60 2.76 14.43 3.28
N ALA A 61 1.49 14.80 3.39
CA ALA A 61 0.75 15.58 2.39
C ALA A 61 0.92 15.05 0.96
N LEU A 62 0.80 13.73 0.79
CA LEU A 62 1.04 13.08 -0.50
C LEU A 62 -0.13 13.31 -1.47
N PRO A 63 0.14 13.55 -2.76
CA PRO A 63 -0.91 13.62 -3.77
C PRO A 63 -1.53 12.24 -4.03
N GLU A 64 -2.75 12.22 -4.57
CA GLU A 64 -3.49 10.97 -4.85
C GLU A 64 -2.78 10.05 -5.85
N GLY A 65 -1.97 10.60 -6.75
CA GLY A 65 -1.18 9.83 -7.72
C GLY A 65 -0.04 9.01 -7.12
N VAL A 66 0.33 9.26 -5.85
CA VAL A 66 1.38 8.48 -5.18
C VAL A 66 0.78 7.18 -4.66
N ILE A 67 1.35 6.08 -5.14
CA ILE A 67 1.01 4.73 -4.69
C ILE A 67 1.73 4.48 -3.37
N ILE A 68 0.96 4.12 -2.34
CA ILE A 68 1.47 3.78 -1.02
C ILE A 68 1.36 2.26 -0.84
N SER A 69 2.50 1.58 -0.72
CA SER A 69 2.58 0.18 -0.31
C SER A 69 3.01 0.10 1.16
N VAL A 70 2.36 -0.78 1.92
CA VAL A 70 2.62 -0.96 3.35
C VAL A 70 2.71 -2.45 3.62
N MET A 71 3.78 -2.87 4.27
CA MET A 71 4.02 -4.27 4.62
C MET A 71 4.63 -4.37 6.02
N GLU A 72 4.12 -5.32 6.81
CA GLU A 72 4.74 -5.71 8.07
C GLU A 72 5.67 -6.90 7.78
N VAL A 73 6.92 -6.81 8.22
CA VAL A 73 7.92 -7.85 8.03
C VAL A 73 8.67 -8.14 9.33
N GLU A 74 9.30 -9.31 9.41
CA GLU A 74 10.22 -9.62 10.50
C GLU A 74 11.46 -8.73 10.40
N CYS A 75 11.76 -8.08 11.52
CA CYS A 75 12.88 -7.21 11.64
C CYS A 75 14.14 -8.05 11.87
N MET A 76 15.11 -7.96 10.97
CA MET A 76 16.30 -8.83 10.99
C MET A 76 17.44 -8.31 11.87
N GLU A 77 17.25 -7.17 12.55
CA GLU A 77 18.26 -6.59 13.43
C GLU A 77 18.16 -7.14 14.85
N ALA A 78 19.31 -7.41 15.47
CA ALA A 78 19.39 -7.95 16.84
C ALA A 78 18.80 -7.02 17.90
N SER A 79 18.71 -5.71 17.62
CA SER A 79 18.12 -4.69 18.48
C SER A 79 16.60 -4.56 18.35
N CYS A 80 15.99 -5.28 17.40
CA CYS A 80 14.61 -5.05 17.02
C CYS A 80 13.66 -6.03 17.72
N PRO A 81 12.51 -5.57 18.24
CA PRO A 81 11.63 -6.38 19.08
C PRO A 81 10.78 -7.42 18.31
N GLY A 82 11.00 -7.60 17.01
CA GLY A 82 10.41 -8.68 16.21
C GLY A 82 9.88 -8.23 14.85
N LEU A 83 8.98 -7.24 14.81
CA LEU A 83 8.32 -6.79 13.57
C LEU A 83 8.63 -5.33 13.25
N GLU A 84 8.90 -5.06 11.98
CA GLU A 84 9.02 -3.72 11.40
C GLU A 84 7.92 -3.49 10.35
N THR A 85 7.58 -2.23 10.13
CA THR A 85 6.66 -1.78 9.09
C THR A 85 7.44 -1.04 8.01
N ASN A 86 7.34 -1.54 6.79
CA ASN A 86 7.92 -0.94 5.60
C ASN A 86 6.85 -0.17 4.83
N ILE A 87 7.14 1.09 4.53
CA ILE A 87 6.27 1.99 3.80
C ILE A 87 7.02 2.39 2.52
N MET A 88 6.48 2.00 1.37
CA MET A 88 7.06 2.33 0.07
C MET A 88 6.15 3.29 -0.68
N LEU A 89 6.73 4.40 -1.14
CA LEU A 89 6.08 5.39 -1.98
C LEU A 89 6.56 5.23 -3.41
N MET A 90 5.63 5.18 -4.35
CA MET A 90 5.93 5.12 -5.77
C MET A 90 5.15 6.20 -6.50
N SER A 91 5.84 6.89 -7.41
CA SER A 91 5.28 7.92 -8.27
C SER A 91 5.74 7.65 -9.69
N ASP A 92 4.98 8.10 -10.69
CA ASP A 92 5.32 8.00 -12.10
C ASP A 92 6.61 8.77 -12.48
N ARG A 93 6.95 9.80 -11.69
CA ARG A 93 8.06 10.73 -11.98
C ARG A 93 9.31 10.55 -11.13
N SER A 94 9.32 9.65 -10.15
CA SER A 94 10.44 9.54 -9.20
C SER A 94 10.77 8.11 -8.87
N ASP A 95 12.02 7.88 -8.47
CA ASP A 95 12.43 6.60 -7.93
C ASP A 95 11.57 6.22 -6.70
N PRO A 96 11.34 4.91 -6.49
CA PRO A 96 10.65 4.43 -5.30
C PRO A 96 11.37 4.85 -4.03
N ARG A 97 10.62 5.28 -3.02
CA ARG A 97 11.14 5.72 -1.73
C ARG A 97 10.72 4.76 -0.65
N LEU A 98 11.65 4.26 0.16
CA LEU A 98 11.37 3.29 1.22
C LEU A 98 11.66 3.88 2.59
N PHE A 99 10.69 3.71 3.49
CA PHE A 99 10.78 4.10 4.89
C PHE A 99 10.53 2.89 5.77
N LYS A 100 11.23 2.84 6.89
CA LYS A 100 11.10 1.80 7.91
C LYS A 100 10.64 2.38 9.23
N VAL A 101 9.79 1.63 9.92
CA VAL A 101 9.40 1.91 11.31
C VAL A 101 9.56 0.62 12.09
N ASP A 102 10.37 0.62 13.14
CA ASP A 102 10.68 -0.57 13.97
C ASP A 102 9.52 -0.92 14.93
N LYS A 103 8.32 -1.01 14.37
CA LYS A 103 7.05 -1.30 15.03
C LYS A 103 6.16 -2.12 14.11
N PRO A 104 5.28 -2.97 14.66
CA PRO A 104 4.20 -3.58 13.89
C PRO A 104 3.21 -2.52 13.39
N LEU A 105 2.56 -2.77 12.25
CA LEU A 105 1.73 -1.79 11.54
C LEU A 105 0.57 -1.28 12.40
N ALA A 106 0.02 -2.14 13.25
CA ALA A 106 -1.06 -1.80 14.17
C ALA A 106 -0.66 -0.74 15.23
N LYS A 107 0.65 -0.60 15.49
CA LYS A 107 1.21 0.29 16.51
C LYS A 107 1.83 1.56 15.93
N VAL A 108 1.87 1.71 14.60
CA VAL A 108 2.39 2.92 13.95
C VAL A 108 1.43 4.09 14.21
N THR A 109 1.99 5.22 14.59
CA THR A 109 1.26 6.47 14.86
C THR A 109 1.80 7.61 14.00
N SER A 110 1.07 8.73 13.92
CA SER A 110 1.51 9.90 13.13
C SER A 110 2.87 10.44 13.57
N LYS A 111 3.16 10.39 14.88
CA LYS A 111 4.46 10.81 15.44
C LYS A 111 5.62 9.94 14.97
N ASP A 112 5.36 8.67 14.68
CA ASP A 112 6.39 7.76 14.17
C ASP A 112 6.73 8.04 12.71
N LEU A 113 5.82 8.70 11.98
CA LEU A 113 6.00 9.06 10.57
C LEU A 113 6.72 10.41 10.40
N THR A 114 6.76 11.23 11.45
CA THR A 114 7.47 12.51 11.42
C THR A 114 8.96 12.31 11.64
N GLY A 115 9.79 12.79 10.71
CA GLY A 115 11.25 12.73 10.83
C GLY A 115 11.89 11.39 10.45
N LEU A 116 11.13 10.48 9.83
CA LEU A 116 11.70 9.26 9.26
C LEU A 116 12.69 9.58 8.15
N LYS A 117 13.73 8.75 8.07
CA LYS A 117 14.71 8.80 7.00
C LYS A 117 14.38 7.74 5.96
N GLU A 118 14.64 8.10 4.72
CA GLU A 118 14.60 7.18 3.60
C GLU A 118 15.78 6.20 3.68
N VAL A 119 15.54 4.96 3.27
CA VAL A 119 16.48 3.84 3.41
C VAL A 119 16.98 3.32 2.05
N LEU A 120 16.57 3.97 0.94
CA LEU A 120 17.06 3.69 -0.42
C LEU A 120 18.15 4.67 -0.86
#